data_AF-A0A955MS00-F1
#
_entry.id   AF-A0A955MS00-F1
#
_cell.length_a   1.000
_cell.length_b   1.000
_cell.length_c   1.000
_cell.angle_alpha   90.00
_cell.angle_beta   90.00
_cell.angle_gamma   90.00
#
_symmetry.space_group_name_H-M   'P 1'
#
loop_
_entity.id
_entity.type
_entity.pdbx_description
1 polymer ?
#
loop_
_entity_poly.entity_id
_entity_poly.type
_entity_poly.pdbx_seq_one_letter_code
_entity_poly.pdbx_strand_id
1 'polypeptide(L)'
;CWFLIHHAPPNESLISRVRNSDQGDAFFRETLLRLKPDFAFSGHIHNPPFSDQGSWIDKIGSTWVFNPGKQLGPFPSHIIIDLETMRAQWTSVYGIEEVNLNGEGVELAAP
;
A
#
# COMPACT_ATOMS: atom_id res chain seq x y z
N CYS A 1 6.52 16.65 3.36
CA CYS A 1 6.26 15.28 2.90
C CYS A 1 7.57 14.67 2.41
N TRP A 2 7.94 13.49 2.88
CA TRP A 2 9.01 12.68 2.32
C TRP A 2 8.61 11.21 2.32
N PHE A 3 9.23 10.43 1.42
CA PHE A 3 8.86 9.04 1.22
C PHE A 3 10.07 8.12 1.13
N LEU A 4 9.83 6.84 1.40
CA LEU A 4 10.78 5.76 1.18
C LEU A 4 10.27 4.80 0.12
N ILE A 5 11.18 4.26 -0.68
CA ILE A 5 10.88 3.18 -1.63
C ILE A 5 11.77 2.00 -1.25
N HIS A 6 11.13 0.84 -1.06
CA HIS A 6 11.83 -0.41 -0.78
C HIS A 6 11.14 -1.54 -1.54
N HIS A 7 11.91 -2.43 -2.15
CA HIS A 7 11.36 -3.43 -3.07
C HIS A 7 10.34 -4.33 -2.39
N ALA A 8 10.71 -4.95 -1.26
CA ALA A 8 9.82 -5.81 -0.49
C ALA A 8 8.97 -4.97 0.47
N PRO A 9 7.66 -5.28 0.61
CA PRO A 9 6.78 -4.58 1.54
C PRO A 9 7.15 -4.92 2.99
N PRO A 10 6.82 -4.06 3.96
CA PRO A 10 7.04 -4.34 5.37
C PRO A 10 6.16 -5.52 5.79
N ASN A 11 6.68 -6.37 6.68
CA ASN A 11 5.87 -7.42 7.29
C ASN A 11 4.81 -6.82 8.24
N GLU A 12 3.92 -7.69 8.69
CA GLU A 12 2.75 -7.43 9.52
C GLU A 12 1.91 -6.27 8.95
N SER A 13 1.68 -6.31 7.64
CA SER A 13 0.91 -5.33 6.91
C SER A 13 -0.01 -6.00 5.88
N LEU A 14 -1.14 -5.36 5.58
CA LEU A 14 -2.04 -5.81 4.53
C LEU A 14 -1.38 -5.79 3.15
N ILE A 15 -0.37 -4.95 2.93
CA ILE A 15 0.35 -4.85 1.64
C ILE A 15 1.39 -5.96 1.43
N SER A 16 1.58 -6.83 2.41
CA SER A 16 2.49 -8.00 2.35
C SER A 16 1.79 -9.35 2.52
N ARG A 17 0.47 -9.34 2.75
CA ARG A 17 -0.31 -10.53 3.08
C ARG A 17 -0.61 -11.38 1.85
N VAL A 18 -0.34 -12.68 1.97
CA VAL A 18 -0.64 -13.68 0.93
C VAL A 18 -1.38 -14.84 1.58
N ARG A 19 -2.68 -14.96 1.31
CA ARG A 19 -3.55 -15.97 1.96
C ARG A 19 -3.43 -15.87 3.49
N ASN A 20 -2.95 -16.93 4.14
CA ASN A 20 -2.80 -17.05 5.59
C ASN A 20 -1.35 -16.83 6.06
N SER A 21 -0.47 -16.32 5.21
CA SER A 21 0.89 -15.97 5.59
C SER A 21 1.24 -14.53 5.22
N ASP A 22 2.24 -14.02 5.89
CA ASP A 22 2.85 -12.73 5.61
C ASP A 22 4.26 -12.97 5.06
N GLN A 23 4.55 -12.36 3.92
CA GLN A 23 5.80 -12.54 3.19
C GLN A 23 6.63 -11.25 3.18
N GLY A 24 6.30 -10.27 4.02
CA GLY A 24 6.99 -8.99 4.09
C GLY A 24 8.36 -9.04 4.77
N ASP A 25 9.04 -7.92 4.73
CA ASP A 25 10.39 -7.71 5.26
C ASP A 25 10.35 -7.03 6.64
N ALA A 26 10.88 -7.71 7.66
CA ALA A 26 10.98 -7.22 9.02
C ALA A 26 11.92 -6.01 9.14
N PHE A 27 13.04 -6.00 8.40
CA PHE A 27 13.98 -4.88 8.41
C PHE A 27 13.32 -3.60 7.88
N PHE A 28 12.48 -3.74 6.85
CA PHE A 28 11.77 -2.59 6.31
C PHE A 28 10.73 -2.08 7.32
N ARG A 29 9.95 -2.96 7.96
CA ARG A 29 9.02 -2.55 9.04
C ARG A 29 9.72 -1.78 10.15
N GLU A 30 10.83 -2.32 10.68
CA GLU A 30 11.62 -1.65 11.73
C GLU A 30 12.15 -0.28 11.27
N THR A 31 12.57 -0.19 10.00
CA THR A 31 13.01 1.07 9.39
C THR A 31 11.88 2.09 9.35
N LEU A 32 10.65 1.68 8.98
CA LEU A 32 9.48 2.56 8.98
C LEU A 32 9.14 3.03 10.40
N LEU A 33 9.12 2.14 11.38
CA LEU A 33 8.83 2.49 12.78
C LEU A 33 9.86 3.47 13.37
N ARG A 34 11.12 3.37 12.94
CA ARG A 34 12.22 4.25 13.39
C ARG A 34 12.19 5.61 12.70
N LEU A 35 12.06 5.64 11.37
CA LEU A 35 12.21 6.87 10.59
C LEU A 35 10.89 7.62 10.39
N LYS A 36 9.76 6.93 10.40
CA LYS A 36 8.40 7.48 10.28
C LYS A 36 8.22 8.41 9.07
N PRO A 37 8.51 7.97 7.83
CA PRO A 37 8.18 8.76 6.65
C PRO A 37 6.67 8.98 6.54
N ASP A 38 6.26 9.95 5.74
CA ASP A 38 4.84 10.16 5.45
C ASP A 38 4.30 8.99 4.61
N PHE A 39 5.10 8.53 3.64
CA PHE A 39 4.75 7.47 2.71
C PHE A 39 5.86 6.43 2.52
N ALA A 40 5.48 5.18 2.29
CA ALA A 40 6.38 4.13 1.85
C ALA A 40 5.79 3.32 0.69
N PHE A 41 6.60 3.03 -0.31
CA PHE A 41 6.18 2.31 -1.51
C PHE A 41 6.96 1.02 -1.70
N SER A 42 6.24 -0.03 -2.06
CA SER A 42 6.79 -1.36 -2.31
C SER A 42 6.16 -2.08 -3.48
N GLY A 43 6.78 -3.17 -3.88
CA GLY A 43 6.27 -4.13 -4.86
C GLY A 43 6.52 -5.54 -4.33
N HIS A 44 7.25 -6.35 -5.11
CA HIS A 44 7.67 -7.73 -4.80
C HIS A 44 6.52 -8.75 -4.66
N ILE A 45 5.54 -8.48 -3.81
CA ILE A 45 4.39 -9.32 -3.56
C ILE A 45 3.22 -8.84 -4.42
N HIS A 46 2.82 -9.69 -5.37
CA HIS A 46 1.92 -9.32 -6.46
C HIS A 46 0.43 -9.31 -6.12
N ASN A 47 0.02 -10.20 -5.21
CA ASN A 47 -1.39 -10.51 -4.96
C ASN A 47 -2.12 -9.67 -3.90
N PRO A 48 -1.50 -8.94 -2.95
CA PRO A 48 -2.24 -8.37 -1.82
C PRO A 48 -3.47 -7.55 -2.20
N PRO A 49 -3.41 -6.61 -3.18
CA PRO A 49 -4.60 -5.84 -3.60
C PRO A 49 -5.73 -6.67 -4.19
N PHE A 50 -5.45 -7.91 -4.61
CA PHE A 50 -6.38 -8.78 -5.32
C PHE A 50 -6.79 -10.00 -4.48
N SER A 51 -6.50 -9.99 -3.17
CA SER A 51 -6.79 -11.10 -2.28
C SER A 51 -7.64 -10.64 -1.09
N ASP A 52 -8.57 -11.47 -0.64
CA ASP A 52 -9.55 -11.14 0.41
C ASP A 52 -8.94 -10.68 1.75
N GLN A 53 -7.66 -10.98 1.99
CA GLN A 53 -6.94 -10.62 3.21
C GLN A 53 -5.81 -9.61 2.99
N GLY A 54 -5.60 -9.15 1.76
CA GLY A 54 -4.60 -8.16 1.43
C GLY A 54 -5.22 -6.83 1.03
N SER A 55 -4.39 -5.82 0.86
CA SER A 55 -4.79 -4.49 0.40
C SER A 55 -3.65 -3.88 -0.42
N TRP A 56 -3.97 -2.86 -1.22
CA TRP A 56 -2.96 -2.00 -1.85
C TRP A 56 -2.42 -0.93 -0.91
N ILE A 57 -3.08 -0.73 0.23
CA ILE A 57 -2.76 0.29 1.23
C ILE A 57 -2.92 -0.25 2.66
N ASP A 58 -2.03 0.22 3.54
CA ASP A 58 -2.13 0.01 4.98
C ASP A 58 -1.42 1.17 5.72
N LYS A 59 -1.45 1.17 7.06
CA LYS A 59 -0.78 2.16 7.89
C LYS A 59 0.06 1.52 8.98
N ILE A 60 1.35 1.89 9.04
CA ILE A 60 2.29 1.43 10.07
C ILE A 60 2.72 2.64 10.90
N GLY A 61 2.20 2.73 12.13
CA GLY A 61 2.35 3.93 12.95
C GLY A 61 1.72 5.14 12.24
N SER A 62 2.53 6.15 11.92
CA SER A 62 2.09 7.32 11.15
C SER A 62 2.31 7.21 9.64
N THR A 63 3.03 6.17 9.18
CA THR A 63 3.41 6.00 7.78
C THR A 63 2.33 5.26 7.01
N TRP A 64 1.87 5.83 5.89
CA TRP A 64 1.08 5.09 4.91
C TRP A 64 1.98 4.23 4.05
N VAL A 65 1.60 2.98 3.84
CA VAL A 65 2.36 2.02 3.03
C VAL A 65 1.54 1.55 1.84
N PHE A 66 2.19 1.43 0.69
CA PHE A 66 1.54 1.19 -0.58
C PHE A 66 2.18 0.04 -1.36
N ASN A 67 1.36 -0.81 -1.96
CA ASN A 67 1.77 -1.81 -2.95
C ASN A 67 0.71 -1.90 -4.06
N PRO A 68 1.02 -1.50 -5.30
CA PRO A 68 0.02 -1.52 -6.38
C PRO A 68 -0.34 -2.94 -6.85
N GLY A 69 0.39 -3.96 -6.38
CA GLY A 69 0.26 -5.34 -6.83
C GLY A 69 0.72 -5.54 -8.28
N LYS A 70 0.44 -6.72 -8.82
CA LYS A 70 0.68 -7.02 -10.22
C LYS A 70 -0.52 -7.76 -10.79
N GLN A 71 -0.98 -7.29 -11.93
CA GLN A 71 -2.00 -7.92 -12.73
C GLN A 71 -1.55 -8.04 -14.19
N LEU A 72 -2.26 -8.86 -14.96
CA LEU A 72 -2.16 -8.85 -16.42
C LEU A 72 -3.09 -7.78 -16.99
N GLY A 73 -2.73 -7.22 -18.14
CA GLY A 73 -3.54 -6.22 -18.83
C GLY A 73 -2.71 -5.28 -19.68
N PRO A 74 -3.36 -4.41 -20.46
CA PRO A 74 -2.69 -3.41 -21.28
C PRO A 74 -1.99 -2.33 -20.44
N PHE A 75 -2.46 -2.12 -19.20
CA PHE A 75 -1.88 -1.19 -18.24
C PHE A 75 -1.64 -1.90 -16.90
N PRO A 76 -0.52 -1.63 -16.21
CA PRO A 76 -0.29 -2.14 -14.87
C PRO A 76 -1.23 -1.47 -13.88
N SER A 77 -1.55 -2.18 -12.80
CA SER A 77 -2.14 -1.53 -11.63
C SER A 77 -1.17 -0.50 -11.08
N HIS A 78 -1.69 0.64 -10.64
CA HIS A 78 -0.87 1.78 -10.22
C HIS A 78 -1.58 2.61 -9.16
N ILE A 79 -0.79 3.39 -8.44
CA ILE A 79 -1.26 4.29 -7.38
C ILE A 79 -0.88 5.71 -7.76
N ILE A 80 -1.84 6.63 -7.68
CA ILE A 80 -1.63 8.08 -7.81
C ILE A 80 -1.87 8.68 -6.44
N ILE A 81 -0.93 9.49 -5.96
CA ILE A 81 -1.08 10.26 -4.73
C ILE A 81 -1.13 11.74 -5.09
N ASP A 82 -2.25 12.36 -4.79
CA ASP A 82 -2.40 13.80 -4.80
C ASP A 82 -1.97 14.36 -3.45
N LEU A 83 -0.85 15.09 -3.45
CA LEU A 83 -0.25 15.69 -2.26
C LEU A 83 -0.93 16.99 -1.82
N GLU A 84 -1.71 17.62 -2.70
CA GLU A 84 -2.45 18.84 -2.37
C GLU A 84 -3.74 18.49 -1.62
N THR A 85 -4.47 17.48 -2.11
CA THR A 85 -5.71 17.02 -1.49
C THR A 85 -5.52 15.87 -0.49
N MET A 86 -4.30 15.32 -0.43
CA MET A 86 -3.93 14.15 0.38
C MET A 86 -4.85 12.96 0.12
N ARG A 87 -4.98 12.61 -1.16
CA ARG A 87 -5.77 11.46 -1.65
C ARG A 87 -4.88 10.45 -2.34
N ALA A 88 -5.14 9.18 -2.13
CA ALA A 88 -4.54 8.09 -2.90
C ALA A 88 -5.61 7.39 -3.73
N GLN A 89 -5.35 7.20 -5.01
CA GLN A 89 -6.17 6.42 -5.92
C GLN A 89 -5.38 5.20 -6.39
N TRP A 90 -5.94 4.01 -6.21
CA TRP A 90 -5.45 2.79 -6.85
C TRP A 90 -6.33 2.43 -8.04
N THR A 91 -5.70 2.13 -9.18
CA THR A 91 -6.40 1.75 -10.41
C THR A 91 -5.93 0.38 -10.86
N SER A 92 -6.90 -0.48 -11.20
CA SER A 92 -6.67 -1.83 -11.69
C SER A 92 -7.69 -2.18 -12.79
N VAL A 93 -7.59 -3.36 -13.39
CA VAL A 93 -8.64 -3.88 -14.29
C VAL A 93 -9.96 -4.20 -13.57
N TYR A 94 -9.94 -4.29 -12.25
CA TYR A 94 -11.12 -4.57 -11.44
C TYR A 94 -11.85 -3.30 -10.99
N GLY A 95 -11.25 -2.12 -11.17
CA GLY A 95 -11.86 -0.85 -10.83
C GLY A 95 -10.87 0.17 -10.28
N ILE A 96 -11.42 1.19 -9.66
CA ILE A 96 -10.70 2.28 -9.03
C ILE A 96 -11.13 2.33 -7.57
N GLU A 97 -10.17 2.45 -6.67
CA GLU A 97 -10.41 2.70 -5.24
C GLU A 97 -9.71 3.99 -4.83
N GLU A 98 -10.34 4.77 -3.97
CA GLU A 98 -9.79 6.04 -3.47
C GLU A 98 -9.86 6.10 -1.94
N VAL A 99 -8.82 6.66 -1.32
CA VAL A 99 -8.68 6.82 0.13
C VAL A 99 -8.20 8.23 0.47
N ASN A 100 -8.81 8.84 1.48
CA ASN A 100 -8.33 10.08 2.10
C ASN A 100 -7.21 9.79 3.12
N LEU A 101 -6.05 10.41 2.94
CA LEU A 101 -4.85 10.16 3.73
C LEU A 101 -4.71 11.06 4.97
N ASN A 102 -5.65 12.00 5.18
CA ASN A 102 -5.68 12.86 6.37
C ASN A 102 -6.24 12.15 7.62
N GLY A 103 -6.82 10.95 7.47
CA GLY A 103 -7.42 10.18 8.56
C GLY A 103 -6.46 9.27 9.33
N GLU A 104 -6.92 8.72 10.46
CA GLU A 104 -6.14 7.76 11.25
C GLU A 104 -6.15 6.34 10.67
N GLY A 105 -7.11 5.99 9.80
CA GLY A 105 -7.24 4.66 9.18
C GLY A 105 -7.66 4.72 7.70
N VAL A 106 -7.62 3.56 7.03
CA VAL A 106 -8.07 3.41 5.63
C VAL A 106 -9.60 3.41 5.62
N GLU A 107 -10.20 4.51 5.18
CA GLU A 107 -11.63 4.57 4.85
C GLU A 107 -11.75 4.45 3.33
N LEU A 108 -12.13 3.27 2.83
CA LEU A 108 -12.36 3.06 1.40
C LEU A 108 -13.64 3.81 1.01
N ALA A 109 -13.57 4.65 -0.02
CA ALA A 109 -14.77 5.23 -0.60
C ALA A 109 -15.70 4.09 -1.08
N ALA A 110 -16.97 4.13 -0.67
CA ALA A 110 -17.97 3.18 -1.16
C ALA A 110 -18.09 3.27 -2.70
N PRO A 111 -18.37 2.15 -3.38
CA PRO A 111 -18.44 2.08 -4.85
C PRO A 111 -19.50 3.01 -5.46
#